data_AF-A0A933K754-F1
#
_entry.id   AF-A0A933K754-F1
#
_cell.length_a   1.000
_cell.length_b   1.000
_cell.length_c   1.000
_cell.angle_alpha   90.00
_cell.angle_beta   90.00
_cell.angle_gamma   90.00
#
_symmetry.space_group_name_H-M   'P 1'
#
loop_
_entity.id
_entity.type
_entity.pdbx_description
1 polymer ?
#
loop_
_entity_poly.entity_id
_entity_poly.type
_entity_poly.pdbx_seq_one_letter_code
_entity_poly.pdbx_strand_id
1 'polypeptide(L)' 'MRSSTTEYFLPHEEYPWFRAARLEQILDVELIHEDHLHWPALDVDLTVDCLERPDRYPLVASLQP' A
#
# COMPACT_ATOMS: atom_id res chain seq x y z
N MET A 1 2.41 -27.76 6.94
CA MET A 1 3.03 -26.52 6.44
C MET A 1 2.34 -25.36 7.14
N ARG A 2 3.01 -24.60 8.02
CA ARG A 2 2.42 -23.36 8.55
C ARG A 2 2.78 -22.28 7.54
N SER A 3 1.83 -21.80 6.75
CA SER A 3 2.03 -20.54 6.03
C SER A 3 2.18 -19.47 7.09
N SER A 4 3.32 -18.78 7.14
CA SER A 4 3.47 -17.57 7.94
C SER A 4 2.66 -16.49 7.23
N THR A 5 1.48 -16.16 7.76
CA THR A 5 0.74 -14.97 7.35
C THR A 5 1.47 -13.76 7.94
N THR A 6 2.03 -12.92 7.08
CA THR A 6 2.58 -11.63 7.48
C THR A 6 1.52 -10.56 7.26
N GLU A 7 1.35 -9.68 8.25
CA GLU A 7 0.40 -8.57 8.20
C GLU A 7 1.19 -7.27 8.34
N TYR A 8 0.89 -6.30 7.46
CA TYR A 8 1.50 -4.97 7.46
C TYR A 8 0.46 -3.93 7.87
N PHE A 9 0.87 -3.01 8.76
CA PHE A 9 0.01 -1.92 9.19
C PHE A 9 0.28 -0.68 8.33
N LEU A 10 -0.80 -0.07 7.79
CA LEU A 10 -0.74 1.13 6.95
C LEU A 10 -1.36 2.31 7.72
N PRO A 11 -0.59 3.04 8.55
CA PRO A 11 -1.11 4.19 9.28
C PRO A 11 -1.53 5.31 8.33
N HIS A 12 -2.67 5.95 8.58
CA HIS A 12 -3.15 7.07 7.75
C HIS A 12 -2.24 8.30 7.73
N GLU A 13 -1.31 8.40 8.68
CA GLU A 13 -0.28 9.46 8.71
C GLU A 13 0.73 9.27 7.57
N GLU A 14 1.00 8.02 7.18
CA GLU A 14 1.92 7.65 6.10
C GLU A 14 1.18 7.33 4.79
N TYR A 15 -0.03 6.78 4.90
CA TYR A 15 -0.87 6.35 3.78
C TYR A 15 -2.23 7.09 3.80
N PRO A 16 -2.25 8.41 3.57
CA PRO A 16 -3.44 9.25 3.77
C PRO A 16 -4.58 8.93 2.80
N TRP A 17 -4.28 8.30 1.65
CA TRP A 17 -5.28 7.94 0.64
C TRP A 17 -6.33 6.97 1.18
N PHE A 18 -5.95 6.09 2.12
CA PHE A 18 -6.88 5.17 2.77
C PHE A 18 -7.78 5.83 3.81
N ARG A 19 -7.49 7.06 4.27
CA ARG A 19 -8.22 7.72 5.35
C ARG A 19 -9.68 8.02 4.99
N ALA A 20 -9.93 8.35 3.74
CA ALA A 20 -11.27 8.67 3.22
C ALA A 20 -11.82 7.58 2.28
N ALA A 21 -11.08 6.49 2.08
CA ALA A 21 -11.48 5.40 1.22
C ALA A 21 -12.65 4.62 1.84
N ARG A 22 -13.63 4.24 1.01
CA ARG A 22 -14.70 3.34 1.41
C ARG A 22 -14.16 1.92 1.53
N LEU A 23 -14.81 1.11 2.36
CA LEU A 23 -14.45 -0.30 2.53
C LEU A 23 -14.41 -1.06 1.20
N GLU A 24 -15.39 -0.83 0.33
CA GLU A 24 -15.43 -1.43 -1.02
C GLU A 24 -14.19 -1.09 -1.85
N GLN A 25 -13.66 0.13 -1.74
CA GLN A 25 -12.47 0.57 -2.47
C GLN A 25 -11.19 -0.02 -1.87
N ILE A 26 -11.14 -0.22 -0.55
CA ILE A 26 -9.98 -0.82 0.13
C ILE A 26 -9.89 -2.32 -0.15
N LEU A 27 -11.03 -3.01 -0.23
CA LEU A 27 -11.09 -4.44 -0.52
C LEU A 27 -10.89 -4.76 -2.00
N ASP A 28 -11.09 -3.79 -2.88
CA ASP A 28 -10.83 -3.88 -4.32
C ASP A 28 -9.33 -3.68 -4.62
N VAL A 29 -8.52 -4.59 -4.08
CA VAL A 29 -7.07 -4.65 -4.33
C VAL A 29 -6.79 -5.67 -5.42
N GLU A 30 -6.03 -5.25 -6.42
CA GLU A 30 -5.54 -6.09 -7.51
C GLU A 30 -4.06 -6.40 -7.27
N LEU A 31 -3.69 -7.68 -7.29
CA LEU A 31 -2.28 -8.09 -7.31
C LEU A 31 -1.79 -8.07 -8.76
N ILE A 32 -1.01 -7.05 -9.09
CA ILE A 32 -0.32 -6.94 -10.38
C ILE A 32 1.08 -7.56 -10.20
N HIS A 33 1.47 -8.49 -11.07
CA HIS A 33 2.72 -9.25 -10.91
C HIS A 33 2.80 -10.00 -9.56
N GLU A 34 4.00 -10.33 -9.09
CA GLU A 34 4.17 -11.17 -7.89
C GLU A 34 4.05 -10.38 -6.57
N ASP A 35 4.28 -9.06 -6.60
CA ASP A 35 4.46 -8.24 -5.40
C ASP A 35 3.84 -6.82 -5.47
N HIS A 36 3.19 -6.41 -6.57
CA HIS A 36 2.53 -5.10 -6.65
C HIS A 36 1.04 -5.18 -6.31
N LEU A 37 0.64 -4.39 -5.32
CA LEU A 37 -0.74 -4.19 -4.89
C LEU A 37 -1.25 -2.89 -5.49
N HIS A 38 -2.30 -2.97 -6.29
CA HIS A 38 -2.93 -1.83 -6.95
C HIS A 38 -4.36 -1.65 -6.45
N TRP A 39 -4.73 -0.42 -6.12
CA TRP A 39 -6.10 -0.04 -5.79
C TRP A 39 -6.65 0.89 -6.88
N PRO A 40 -7.35 0.36 -7.90
CA PRO A 40 -7.79 1.14 -9.06
C PRO A 40 -8.66 2.34 -8.68
N ALA A 41 -9.55 2.15 -7.70
CA ALA A 41 -10.47 3.19 -7.27
C ALA A 41 -9.80 4.32 -6.45
N LEU A 42 -8.60 4.06 -5.91
CA LEU A 42 -7.83 5.02 -5.10
C LEU A 42 -6.68 5.65 -5.88
N ASP A 43 -6.34 5.12 -7.06
CA ASP A 43 -5.14 5.50 -7.82
C ASP A 43 -3.87 5.35 -6.96
N VAL A 44 -3.77 4.21 -6.26
CA VAL A 44 -2.67 3.89 -5.34
C VAL A 44 -2.02 2.57 -5.73
N ASP A 45 -0.70 2.57 -5.81
CA ASP A 45 0.14 1.40 -6.03
C ASP A 45 1.13 1.25 -4.87
N LEU A 46 1.25 0.05 -4.32
CA LEU A 46 2.22 -0.31 -3.30
C LEU A 46 2.90 -1.62 -3.67
N THR A 47 4.14 -1.84 -3.24
CA THR A 47 4.78 -3.16 -3.33
C THR A 47 4.93 -3.78 -1.96
N VAL A 48 4.93 -5.11 -1.88
CA VAL A 48 5.19 -5.83 -0.63
C VAL A 48 6.56 -5.45 -0.06
N ASP A 49 7.58 -5.24 -0.91
CA ASP A 49 8.92 -4.79 -0.47
C ASP A 49 8.88 -3.41 0.22
N CYS A 50 8.07 -2.47 -0.27
CA CYS A 50 7.88 -1.18 0.39
C CYS A 50 7.24 -1.32 1.77
N LEU A 51 6.35 -2.29 1.97
CA LEU A 51 5.74 -2.57 3.27
C LEU A 51 6.71 -3.28 4.23
N GLU A 52 7.61 -4.10 3.71
CA GLU A 52 8.65 -4.79 4.47
C GLU A 52 9.82 -3.88 4.87
N ARG A 53 10.11 -2.87 4.05
CA ARG A 53 11.25 -1.97 4.18
C ARG A 53 10.83 -0.52 3.91
N PRO A 54 9.93 0.07 4.72
CA PRO A 54 9.47 1.44 4.52
C PRO A 54 10.61 2.46 4.59
N ASP A 55 11.70 2.14 5.29
CA ASP A 55 12.93 2.96 5.34
C ASP A 55 13.63 3.13 3.99
N ARG A 56 13.44 2.20 3.05
CA ARG A 56 14.01 2.27 1.70
C ARG A 56 13.18 3.07 0.72
N TYR A 57 11.92 3.29 1.04
CA TYR A 57 10.95 3.93 0.16
C TYR A 57 10.22 5.06 0.89
N PRO A 58 10.91 6.17 1.16
CA PRO A 58 10.26 7.31 1.78
C PRO A 58 9.11 7.80 0.89
N LEU A 59 7.88 7.71 1.41
CA LEU A 59 6.62 8.11 0.74
C LEU A 59 6.49 9.63 0.56
N VAL A 60 7.61 10.35 0.66
CA VAL A 60 7.68 11.77 0.39
C VAL A 60 7.78 11.90 -1.12
N ALA A 61 6.63 12.12 -1.78
CA ALA A 61 6.64 12.82 -3.04
C ALA A 61 7.36 14.15 -2.77
N SER A 62 8.62 14.24 -3.15
CA SER A 62 9.26 15.54 -3.29
C SER A 62 8.43 16.25 -4.33
N LEU A 63 7.48 17.08 -3.87
CA LEU A 63 6.96 18.18 -4.66
C LEU A 63 8.20 18.99 -5.01
N GLN A 64 8.85 18.64 -6.13
CA GLN A 64 9.88 19.49 -6.68
C GLN A 64 9.18 20.80 -7.04
N PRO A 65 9.72 21.95 -6.60
CA PRO A 65 9.11 23.26 -6.83
C PRO A 65 9.00 23.62 -8.31
#